data_AF-A0A432WAH1-F1
#
_entry.id   AF-A0A432WAH1-F1
#
_cell.length_a   1.000
_cell.length_b   1.000
_cell.length_c   1.000
_cell.angle_alpha   90.00
_cell.angle_beta   90.00
_cell.angle_gamma   90.00
#
_symmetry.space_group_name_H-M   'P 1'
#
loop_
_entity.id
_entity.type
_entity.pdbx_description
1 polymer ?
#
loop_
_entity_poly.entity_id
_entity_poly.type
_entity_poly.pdbx_seq_one_letter_code
_entity_poly.pdbx_strand_id
1 'polypeptide(L)' 'MEYKIVAVSDGWTTSSFSKEATKVANELAADGWKLTKMTHGWLGLLSPKLFLVFER' A
#
# COMPACT_ATOMS: atom_id res chain seq x y z
N MET A 1 13.88 8.37 12.26
CA MET A 1 13.00 7.28 11.81
C MET A 1 11.72 7.93 11.32
N GLU A 2 11.59 8.01 10.01
CA GLU A 2 10.42 8.52 9.31
C GLU A 2 9.53 7.34 8.91
N TYR A 3 8.21 7.49 9.11
CA TYR A 3 7.22 6.48 8.76
C TYR A 3 6.26 7.04 7.73
N LYS A 4 5.91 6.24 6.72
CA LYS A 4 4.90 6.59 5.72
C LYS A 4 3.92 5.44 5.57
N ILE A 5 2.63 5.74 5.63
CA ILE A 5 1.55 4.78 5.43
C ILE A 5 0.82 5.16 4.14
N VAL A 6 0.75 4.22 3.20
CA VAL A 6 -0.01 4.39 1.96
C VAL A 6 -1.17 3.41 1.95
N ALA A 7 -2.38 3.95 1.79
CA ALA A 7 -3.59 3.16 1.62
C ALA A 7 -3.89 3.04 0.12
N VAL A 8 -3.74 1.84 -0.40
CA VAL A 8 -4.11 1.48 -1.77
C VAL A 8 -5.57 1.03 -1.75
N SER A 9 -6.41 1.72 -2.51
CA SER A 9 -7.81 1.36 -2.77
C SER A 9 -7.96 1.02 -4.24
N ASP A 10 -8.68 -0.05 -4.53
CA ASP A 10 -8.98 -0.41 -5.90
C ASP A 10 -10.43 -0.06 -6.30
N GLY A 11 -10.61 0.26 -7.57
CA GLY A 11 -11.89 0.19 -8.25
C GLY A 11 -12.25 -1.25 -8.60
N TRP A 12 -13.04 -1.89 -7.73
CA TRP A 12 -13.90 -3.06 -8.02
C TRP A 12 -13.22 -4.44 -8.27
N THR A 13 -11.91 -4.58 -8.50
CA THR A 13 -11.25 -5.86 -8.85
C THR A 13 -9.96 -6.17 -8.08
N THR A 14 -9.96 -7.27 -7.33
CA THR A 14 -8.86 -7.71 -6.45
C THR A 14 -7.47 -7.78 -7.11
N SER A 15 -7.38 -8.03 -8.42
CA SER A 15 -6.11 -8.06 -9.18
C SER A 15 -5.40 -6.70 -9.27
N SER A 16 -6.13 -5.60 -9.14
CA SER A 16 -5.57 -4.25 -9.23
C SER A 16 -4.83 -3.83 -7.96
N PHE A 17 -5.22 -4.33 -6.77
CA PHE A 17 -4.51 -4.02 -5.52
C PHE A 17 -3.02 -4.37 -5.58
N SER A 18 -2.69 -5.57 -6.03
CA SER A 18 -1.29 -6.02 -6.09
C SER A 18 -0.46 -5.19 -7.07
N LYS A 19 -1.07 -4.80 -8.20
CA LYS A 19 -0.40 -3.98 -9.23
C LYS A 19 -0.15 -2.56 -8.74
N GLU A 20 -1.17 -1.92 -8.17
CA GLU A 20 -1.10 -0.57 -7.61
C GLU A 20 -0.11 -0.53 -6.43
N ALA A 21 -0.16 -1.53 -5.54
CA ALA A 21 0.74 -1.66 -4.41
C ALA A 21 2.19 -1.86 -4.82
N THR A 22 2.43 -2.69 -5.85
CA THR A 22 3.76 -2.91 -6.40
C THR A 22 4.30 -1.63 -7.02
N LYS A 23 3.47 -0.87 -7.74
CA LYS A 23 3.85 0.43 -8.30
C LYS A 23 4.27 1.41 -7.21
N VAL A 24 3.42 1.60 -6.18
CA VAL A 24 3.70 2.47 -5.04
C VAL A 24 4.95 2.04 -4.29
N ALA A 25 5.14 0.73 -4.08
CA ALA A 25 6.31 0.21 -3.40
C ALA A 25 7.60 0.47 -4.18
N ASN A 26 7.58 0.32 -5.52
CA ASN A 26 8.74 0.59 -6.37
C ASN A 26 9.08 2.08 -6.42
N GLU A 27 8.07 2.97 -6.51
CA GLU A 27 8.28 4.42 -6.48
C GLU A 27 8.91 4.85 -5.15
N LEU A 28 8.39 4.37 -4.03
CA LEU A 28 8.93 4.71 -2.70
C LEU A 28 10.30 4.07 -2.45
N ALA A 29 10.55 2.88 -2.98
CA ALA A 29 11.87 2.25 -2.92
C ALA A 29 12.93 3.08 -3.68
N ALA A 30 12.58 3.66 -4.83
CA ALA A 30 13.46 4.58 -5.56
C ALA A 30 13.78 5.86 -4.76
N ASP A 31 12.85 6.32 -3.92
CA ASP A 31 13.02 7.44 -2.99
C ASP A 31 13.76 7.05 -1.68
N GLY A 32 14.22 5.79 -1.57
CA GLY A 32 14.96 5.28 -0.42
C GLY A 32 14.11 4.82 0.76
N TRP A 33 12.80 4.64 0.58
CA TRP A 33 11.92 4.08 1.61
C TRP A 33 11.94 2.55 1.57
N LYS A 34 11.93 1.92 2.74
CA LYS A 34 11.85 0.47 2.88
C LYS A 34 10.44 0.06 3.28
N LEU A 35 9.81 -0.81 2.50
CA LEU A 35 8.54 -1.43 2.89
C LEU A 35 8.78 -2.38 4.08
N THR A 36 8.12 -2.14 5.21
CA THR A 36 8.28 -2.94 6.43
C THR A 36 7.05 -3.77 6.77
N LYS A 37 5.86 -3.31 6.37
CA LYS A 37 4.63 -4.06 6.59
C LYS A 37 3.61 -3.84 5.48
N MET A 38 2.93 -4.91 5.10
CA MET A 38 1.79 -4.88 4.20
C MET A 38 0.62 -5.56 4.90
N THR A 39 -0.51 -4.88 5.02
CA THR A 39 -1.69 -5.42 5.70
C THR A 39 -2.95 -5.15 4.88
N HIS A 40 -3.75 -6.20 4.71
CA HIS A 40 -5.05 -6.09 4.08
C HIS A 40 -6.07 -5.75 5.16
N GLY A 41 -6.75 -4.62 4.99
CA GLY A 41 -7.77 -4.14 5.90
C GLY A 41 -9.03 -3.76 5.15
N TRP A 42 -10.03 -3.38 5.92
CA TRP A 42 -11.30 -2.88 5.41
C TRP A 42 -11.49 -1.48 5.98
N LEU A 43 -11.75 -0.50 5.11
CA LEU A 43 -12.03 0.86 5.52
C LEU A 43 -13.51 1.15 5.24
N GLY A 44 -14.37 0.93 6.24
CA GLY A 44 -15.83 0.93 6.09
C GLY A 44 -16.43 -0.45 5.83
N LEU A 45 -17.74 -0.50 5.52
CA LEU A 45 -18.52 -1.75 5.41
C LEU A 45 -18.17 -2.62 4.19
N LEU A 46 -17.57 -2.08 3.12
CA LEU A 46 -17.49 -2.81 1.83
C LEU A 46 -16.27 -2.47 0.94
N SER A 47 -15.27 -1.72 1.42
CA SER A 47 -14.10 -1.36 0.58
C SER A 47 -12.83 -2.02 1.12
N PRO A 48 -12.36 -3.13 0.50
CA PRO A 48 -11.04 -3.65 0.81
C PRO A 48 -10.00 -2.56 0.54
N LYS A 49 -9.05 -2.40 1.46
CA LYS A 49 -7.89 -1.52 1.30
C LYS A 49 -6.64 -2.28 1.68
N LEU A 50 -5.58 -2.02 0.93
CA LEU A 50 -4.27 -2.53 1.26
C LEU A 50 -3.41 -1.40 1.82
N PHE A 51 -2.94 -1.57 3.05
CA PHE A 51 -2.07 -0.61 3.71
C PHE A 51 -0.63 -1.08 3.59
N LEU A 52 0.21 -0.17 3.10
CA LEU A 52 1.65 -0.35 2.98
C LEU A 52 2.32 0.61 3.97
N VAL A 53 3.17 0.06 4.83
CA VAL A 53 3.95 0.81 5.82
C VAL A 53 5.40 0.81 5.38
N PHE A 54 5.96 2.01 5.31
CA PHE A 54 7.33 2.26 4.90
C PHE A 54 8.11 2.99 5.98
N GLU A 55 9.42 2.73 6.01
CA GLU A 55 10.37 3.29 6.98
C GLU A 55 11.59 3.87 6.26
N ARG A 56 12.14 4.97 6.80
CA ARG A 56 13.39 5.61 6.36
C ARG A 56 14.16 6.21 7.54
#